data_AF-A0A9W8QWG3-F1
#
_entry.id   AF-A0A9W8QWG3-F1
#
_cell.length_a   1.000
_cell.length_b   1.000
_cell.length_c   1.000
_cell.angle_alpha   90.00
_cell.angle_beta   90.00
_cell.angle_gamma   90.00
#
_symmetry.space_group_name_H-M   'P 1'
#
loop_
_entity.id
_entity.type
_entity.pdbx_description
1 polymer ?
#
loop_
_entity_poly.entity_id
_entity_poly.type
_entity_poly.pdbx_seq_one_letter_code
_entity_poly.pdbx_strand_id
1 'polypeptide(L)'
;MERDIPQKDELQARAMEGRPITQSEASTIAANESDMTGRGPIKGGTAATAQSIHDRQQHFLEKAGDIARKPIDEITKKDAAEVQSAEEHL
;
A
#
# COMPACT_ATOMS: atom_id res chain seq x y z
N MET A 1 -17.56 12.56 -16.88
CA MET A 1 -16.40 11.67 -16.69
C MET A 1 -16.85 10.61 -15.71
N GLU A 2 -16.88 9.36 -16.16
CA GLU A 2 -17.20 8.21 -15.31
C GLU A 2 -16.10 8.10 -14.25
N ARG A 3 -16.48 8.25 -12.98
CA ARG A 3 -15.54 8.25 -11.85
C ARG A 3 -15.38 6.81 -11.42
N ASP A 4 -14.61 6.07 -12.20
CA ASP A 4 -14.44 4.65 -11.95
C ASP A 4 -13.52 4.47 -10.74
N ILE A 5 -14.10 3.98 -9.64
CA ILE A 5 -13.36 3.61 -8.45
C ILE A 5 -13.02 2.13 -8.62
N PRO A 6 -11.74 1.76 -8.62
CA PRO A 6 -11.34 0.36 -8.76
C PRO A 6 -11.96 -0.51 -7.67
N GLN A 7 -12.21 -1.78 -7.97
CA GLN A 7 -12.67 -2.72 -6.96
C GLN A 7 -11.54 -2.95 -5.93
N LYS A 8 -11.91 -3.26 -4.68
CA LYS A 8 -10.92 -3.55 -3.64
C LYS A 8 -10.01 -4.73 -4.01
N ASP A 9 -10.59 -5.76 -4.61
CA ASP A 9 -9.86 -6.96 -5.02
C ASP A 9 -8.86 -6.66 -6.13
N GLU A 10 -9.17 -5.71 -7.02
CA GLU A 10 -8.24 -5.25 -8.06
C GLU A 10 -7.06 -4.50 -7.45
N LEU A 11 -7.29 -3.66 -6.44
CA LEU A 11 -6.22 -2.99 -5.72
C LEU A 11 -5.29 -3.98 -5.00
N GLN A 12 -5.87 -5.01 -4.38
CA GLN A 12 -5.11 -6.07 -3.72
C GLN A 12 -4.30 -6.89 -4.73
N ALA A 13 -4.90 -7.30 -5.85
CA ALA A 13 -4.22 -8.05 -6.90
C ALA A 13 -3.05 -7.23 -7.49
N ARG A 14 -3.27 -5.94 -7.75
CA ARG A 14 -2.21 -5.04 -8.21
C ARG A 14 -1.05 -4.96 -7.22
N ALA A 15 -1.35 -4.87 -5.92
CA ALA A 15 -0.31 -4.86 -4.88
C ALA A 15 0.53 -6.14 -4.90
N MET A 16 -0.12 -7.30 -5.03
CA MET A 16 0.55 -8.62 -5.13
C MET A 16 1.35 -8.80 -6.41
N GLU A 17 0.92 -8.17 -7.52
CA GLU A 17 1.67 -8.12 -8.77
C GLU A 17 2.89 -7.17 -8.72
N GLY A 18 3.14 -6.52 -7.58
CA GLY A 18 4.21 -5.55 -7.43
C GLY A 18 3.92 -4.21 -8.11
N ARG A 19 2.66 -3.92 -8.44
CA ARG A 19 2.24 -2.60 -8.94
C ARG A 19 1.97 -1.69 -7.73
N PRO A 20 2.80 -0.65 -7.51
CA PRO A 20 2.63 0.22 -6.36
C PRO A 20 1.36 1.05 -6.51
N ILE A 21 0.63 1.23 -5.39
CA ILE A 21 -0.39 2.27 -5.27
C ILE A 21 0.33 3.54 -4.86
N THR A 22 0.21 4.59 -5.66
CA THR A 22 0.81 5.88 -5.36
C THR A 22 -0.06 6.68 -4.40
N GLN A 23 0.54 7.60 -3.64
CA GLN A 23 -0.23 8.50 -2.76
C GLN A 23 -1.23 9.34 -3.57
N SER A 24 -0.87 9.79 -4.77
CA SER A 24 -1.78 10.54 -5.65
C SER A 24 -2.96 9.68 -6.11
N GLU A 25 -2.73 8.42 -6.40
CA GLU A 25 -3.78 7.46 -6.75
C GLU A 25 -4.73 7.21 -5.56
N ALA A 26 -4.19 6.94 -4.37
CA ALA A 26 -4.99 6.77 -3.16
C ALA A 26 -5.85 8.02 -2.86
N SER A 27 -5.27 9.23 -3.01
CA SER A 27 -6.00 10.49 -2.86
C SER A 27 -7.08 10.69 -3.94
N THR A 28 -6.82 10.27 -5.19
CA THR A 28 -7.81 10.33 -6.28
C THR A 28 -9.00 9.41 -5.99
N ILE A 29 -8.73 8.20 -5.50
CA ILE A 29 -9.76 7.25 -5.08
C ILE A 29 -10.59 7.82 -3.91
N ALA A 30 -9.93 8.44 -2.93
CA ALA A 30 -10.60 9.09 -1.81
C ALA A 30 -11.51 10.25 -2.24
N ALA A 31 -11.06 11.08 -3.18
CA ALA A 31 -11.86 12.17 -3.73
C ALA A 31 -13.09 11.63 -4.47
N ASN A 32 -12.90 10.63 -5.33
CA ASN A 32 -14.00 9.99 -6.07
C ASN A 32 -15.02 9.33 -5.12
N GLU A 33 -14.56 8.61 -4.09
CA GLU A 33 -15.44 7.95 -3.11
C GLU A 33 -16.24 8.98 -2.31
N SER A 34 -15.58 10.08 -1.96
CA SER A 34 -16.23 11.15 -1.20
C SER A 34 -17.35 11.82 -2.01
N ASP A 35 -17.06 12.09 -3.28
CA ASP A 35 -18.04 12.70 -4.16
C ASP A 35 -19.21 11.76 -4.49
N MET A 36 -18.97 10.45 -4.63
CA MET A 36 -20.03 9.47 -4.91
C MET A 36 -20.98 9.29 -3.72
N THR A 37 -20.45 9.37 -2.50
CA THR A 37 -21.20 9.03 -1.28
C THR A 37 -21.77 10.27 -0.60
N GLY A 38 -21.36 11.47 -1.02
CA GLY A 38 -21.74 12.75 -0.40
C GLY A 38 -21.24 12.89 1.04
N ARG A 39 -20.34 12.00 1.46
CA ARG A 39 -19.69 11.94 2.78
C ARG A 39 -18.21 11.70 2.53
N GLY A 40 -17.34 12.02 3.48
CA GLY A 40 -15.90 11.73 3.33
C GLY A 40 -15.62 10.23 3.11
N PRO A 41 -14.34 9.84 2.96
CA PRO A 41 -13.95 8.45 2.70
C PRO A 41 -14.65 7.46 3.63
N ILE A 42 -15.19 6.38 3.06
CA ILE A 42 -15.93 5.39 3.82
C ILE A 42 -14.94 4.54 4.60
N LYS A 43 -15.22 4.31 5.89
CA LYS A 43 -14.43 3.38 6.72
C LYS A 43 -14.47 1.98 6.09
N GLY A 44 -13.28 1.45 5.76
CA GLY A 44 -13.16 0.18 5.07
C GLY A 44 -13.70 0.21 3.64
N GLY A 45 -13.90 1.39 3.05
CA GLY A 45 -14.20 1.59 1.63
C GLY A 45 -12.97 1.39 0.75
N THR A 46 -13.11 1.61 -0.54
CA THR A 46 -12.00 1.45 -1.49
C THR A 46 -10.89 2.44 -1.20
N ALA A 47 -11.23 3.68 -0.80
CA ALA A 47 -10.21 4.67 -0.44
C ALA A 47 -9.38 4.24 0.78
N ALA A 48 -10.04 3.68 1.80
CA ALA A 48 -9.36 3.14 2.97
C ALA A 48 -8.46 1.95 2.61
N THR A 49 -8.92 1.06 1.72
CA THR A 49 -8.11 -0.06 1.21
C THR A 49 -6.90 0.43 0.42
N ALA A 50 -7.08 1.40 -0.49
CA ALA A 50 -5.99 1.97 -1.28
C ALA A 50 -4.90 2.60 -0.39
N GLN A 51 -5.31 3.39 0.61
CA GLN A 51 -4.36 3.97 1.56
C GLN A 51 -3.66 2.90 2.39
N SER A 52 -4.39 1.90 2.89
CA SER A 52 -3.78 0.81 3.67
C SER A 52 -2.77 -0.01 2.87
N ILE A 53 -3.03 -0.26 1.57
CA ILE A 53 -2.05 -0.89 0.68
C ILE A 53 -0.83 0.01 0.49
N HIS A 54 -1.03 1.30 0.20
CA HIS A 54 0.06 2.26 0.05
C HIS A 54 0.97 2.27 1.28
N ASP A 55 0.39 2.38 2.47
CA ASP A 55 1.14 2.42 3.73
C ASP A 55 1.94 1.12 3.96
N ARG A 56 1.36 -0.06 3.64
CA ARG A 56 2.06 -1.35 3.73
C ARG A 56 3.21 -1.46 2.73
N GLN A 57 3.03 -0.97 1.50
CA GLN A 57 4.10 -0.87 0.50
C GLN A 57 5.22 0.06 0.93
N GLN A 58 4.91 1.23 1.51
CA GLN A 58 5.93 2.13 2.04
C GLN A 58 6.67 1.51 3.22
N HIS A 59 5.97 0.82 4.12
CA HIS A 59 6.59 0.13 5.24
C HIS A 59 7.58 -0.95 4.80
N PHE A 60 7.20 -1.76 3.80
CA PHE A 60 8.11 -2.74 3.20
C PHE A 60 9.36 -2.09 2.60
N LEU A 61 9.19 -1.01 1.82
CA LEU A 61 10.32 -0.30 1.21
C LEU A 61 11.24 0.35 2.25
N GLU A 62 10.68 0.90 3.33
CA GLU A 62 11.44 1.45 4.45
C GLU A 62 12.28 0.36 5.12
N LYS A 63 11.65 -0.77 5.47
CA LYS A 63 12.35 -1.92 6.08
C LYS A 63 13.46 -2.47 5.20
N ALA A 64 13.18 -2.68 3.91
CA ALA A 64 14.17 -3.14 2.95
C ALA A 64 15.31 -2.11 2.79
N GLY A 65 14.98 -0.83 2.75
CA GLY A 65 15.95 0.26 2.65
C GLY A 65 16.85 0.38 3.87
N ASP A 66 16.31 0.23 5.08
CA ASP A 66 17.08 0.23 6.32
C ASP A 66 18.08 -0.92 6.37
N ILE A 67 17.68 -2.11 5.93
CA ILE A 67 18.56 -3.28 5.87
C ILE A 67 19.61 -3.12 4.77
N ALA A 68 19.25 -2.57 3.62
CA ALA A 68 20.17 -2.33 2.51
C ALA A 68 21.29 -1.32 2.87
N ARG A 69 21.07 -0.46 3.86
CA ARG A 69 22.07 0.50 4.37
C ARG A 69 23.00 -0.09 5.41
N LYS A 70 22.69 -1.27 5.97
CA LYS A 70 23.55 -1.91 6.97
C LYS A 70 24.84 -2.42 6.33
N PRO A 71 25.96 -2.41 7.06
CA PRO A 71 27.14 -3.19 6.70
C PRO A 71 26.77 -4.66 6.49
N ILE A 72 27.40 -5.33 5.52
CA ILE A 72 27.06 -6.72 5.15
C ILE A 72 27.23 -7.68 6.34
N ASP A 73 28.21 -7.41 7.21
CA ASP A 73 28.50 -8.17 8.43
C ASP A 73 27.47 -7.95 9.55
N GLU A 74 26.63 -6.91 9.43
CA GLU A 74 25.54 -6.62 10.36
C GLU A 74 24.17 -7.11 9.86
N ILE A 75 24.08 -7.66 8.64
CA ILE A 75 22.84 -8.23 8.10
C ILE A 75 22.59 -9.61 8.71
N THR A 76 21.47 -9.73 9.43
CA THR A 76 21.13 -10.94 10.18
C THR A 76 19.92 -11.69 9.59
N LYS A 77 19.69 -12.92 10.07
CA LYS A 77 18.45 -13.66 9.77
C LYS A 77 17.19 -12.95 10.27
N LYS A 78 17.31 -12.12 11.32
CA LYS A 78 16.18 -11.32 11.83
C LYS A 78 15.78 -10.26 10.80
N ASP A 79 16.76 -9.64 10.15
CA ASP A 79 16.51 -8.66 9.09
C ASP A 79 15.76 -9.28 7.91
N ALA A 80 16.17 -10.48 7.49
CA ALA A 80 15.45 -11.23 6.46
C ALA A 80 13.99 -11.53 6.87
N ALA A 81 13.76 -11.94 8.14
CA ALA A 81 12.42 -12.20 8.65
C ALA A 81 11.56 -10.92 8.72
N GLU A 82 12.15 -9.76 9.05
CA GLU A 82 11.42 -8.48 9.06
C GLU A 82 10.99 -8.05 7.65
N VAL A 83 11.85 -8.21 6.64
CA VAL A 83 11.50 -7.90 5.23
C VAL A 83 10.42 -8.86 4.72
N GLN A 84 10.58 -10.15 4.98
CA GLN A 84 9.61 -11.16 4.57
C GLN A 84 8.25 -10.90 5.23
N SER A 85 8.22 -10.61 6.53
CA SER A 85 6.98 -10.30 7.23
C SER A 85 6.32 -9.04 6.66
N ALA A 86 7.09 -8.00 6.31
CA ALA A 86 6.54 -6.81 5.68
C ALA A 86 5.96 -7.10 4.27
N GLU A 87 6.57 -8.01 3.51
CA GLU A 87 6.08 -8.45 2.19
C GLU A 87 4.79 -9.28 2.28
N GLU A 88 4.70 -10.20 3.25
CA GLU A 88 3.51 -11.04 3.48
C GLU A 88 2.25 -10.22 3.80
N HIS A 89 2.44 -8.98 4.28
CA HIS A 89 1.37 -8.05 4.58
C HIS A 89 1.11 -7.05 3.44
N LEU A 90 1.51 -7.29 2.19
CA LEU A 90 1.10 -6.48 1.03
C LEU A 90 -0.29 -6.90 0.51
#